data_AF-A0A133UPX6-F1
#
_entry.id   AF-A0A133UPX6-F1
#
_cell.length_a   1.000
_cell.length_b   1.000
_cell.length_c   1.000
_cell.angle_alpha   90.00
_cell.angle_beta   90.00
_cell.angle_gamma   90.00
#
_symmetry.space_group_name_H-M   'P 1'
#
loop_
_entity.id
_entity.type
_entity.pdbx_description
1 polymer ?
#
loop_
_entity_poly.entity_id
_entity_poly.type
_entity_poly.pdbx_seq_one_letter_code
_entity_poly.pdbx_strand_id
1 'polypeptide(L)' 'MNRANEDPYSFMKDYFKRELSEAYFGADKKRFGRKISQRREDRREVADFGTTILHNLFSIRAVPT' A
#
# COMPACT_ATOMS: atom_id res chain seq x y z
N MET A 1 -15.20 14.95 -14.97
CA MET A 1 -16.34 14.06 -14.67
C MET A 1 -16.67 13.09 -15.81
N ASN A 2 -15.92 13.06 -16.92
CA ASN A 2 -16.40 12.39 -18.14
C ASN A 2 -16.13 10.88 -18.20
N ARG A 3 -14.97 10.40 -17.71
CA ARG A 3 -14.58 8.98 -17.77
C ARG A 3 -15.53 8.01 -17.04
N ALA A 4 -16.15 8.45 -15.95
CA ALA A 4 -17.09 7.63 -15.18
C ALA A 4 -18.42 7.41 -15.91
N ASN A 5 -18.80 8.30 -16.83
CA ASN A 5 -20.01 8.18 -17.65
C ASN A 5 -19.74 7.46 -18.98
N GLU A 6 -18.52 7.58 -19.53
CA GLU A 6 -18.10 6.97 -20.78
C GLU A 6 -17.78 5.46 -20.64
N ASP A 7 -17.06 5.09 -19.57
CA ASP A 7 -16.78 3.69 -19.22
C ASP A 7 -16.81 3.52 -17.67
N PRO A 8 -18.00 3.35 -17.09
CA PRO A 8 -18.18 3.24 -15.66
C PRO A 8 -17.41 2.06 -15.06
N TYR A 9 -17.31 0.94 -15.79
CA TYR A 9 -16.70 -0.28 -15.27
C TYR A 9 -15.18 -0.12 -15.13
N SER A 10 -14.49 0.35 -16.17
CA SER A 10 -13.05 0.57 -16.09
C SER A 10 -12.70 1.66 -15.09
N PHE A 11 -13.53 2.72 -15.02
CA PHE A 11 -13.37 3.75 -14.01
C PHE A 11 -13.45 3.17 -12.58
N MET A 12 -14.48 2.37 -12.29
CA MET A 12 -14.64 1.75 -10.97
C MET A 12 -13.52 0.75 -10.67
N LYS A 13 -13.09 -0.04 -11.66
CA LYS A 13 -11.95 -0.97 -11.51
C LYS A 13 -10.69 -0.25 -11.07
N ASP A 14 -10.35 0.87 -11.70
CA ASP A 14 -9.15 1.63 -11.34
C ASP A 14 -9.34 2.42 -10.03
N TYR A 15 -10.56 2.88 -9.75
CA TYR A 15 -10.90 3.50 -8.47
C TYR A 15 -10.67 2.54 -7.31
N PHE A 16 -11.21 1.32 -7.37
CA PHE A 16 -11.03 0.32 -6.31
C PHE A 16 -9.58 -0.13 -6.14
N LYS A 17 -8.79 -0.21 -7.22
CA LYS A 17 -7.34 -0.46 -7.10
C LYS A 17 -6.63 0.64 -6.32
N ARG A 18 -6.97 1.91 -6.59
CA ARG A 18 -6.39 3.05 -5.87
C ARG A 18 -6.83 3.08 -4.41
N GLU A 19 -8.12 2.85 -4.16
CA GLU A 19 -8.67 2.77 -2.80
C GLU A 19 -7.94 1.70 -1.97
N LEU A 20 -7.73 0.51 -2.55
CA LEU A 20 -6.95 -0.56 -1.91
C LEU A 20 -5.52 -0.11 -1.60
N SER A 21 -4.84 0.52 -2.56
CA SER A 21 -3.48 1.04 -2.35
C SER A 21 -3.43 2.05 -1.20
N GLU A 22 -4.36 3.00 -1.16
CA GLU A 22 -4.45 3.99 -0.09
C GLU A 22 -4.74 3.35 1.28
N ALA A 23 -5.63 2.36 1.32
CA ALA A 23 -5.93 1.60 2.54
C ALA A 23 -4.70 0.87 3.07
N TYR A 24 -3.90 0.25 2.19
CA TYR A 24 -2.67 -0.43 2.59
C TYR A 24 -1.60 0.54 3.11
N PHE A 25 -1.42 1.70 2.48
CA PHE A 25 -0.54 2.75 3.02
C PHE A 25 -1.02 3.27 4.40
N GLY A 26 -2.33 3.33 4.62
CA GLY A 26 -2.92 3.66 5.90
C GLY A 26 -2.60 2.62 6.98
N ALA A 27 -2.76 1.34 6.64
CA ALA A 27 -2.45 0.22 7.52
C ALA A 27 -0.96 0.18 7.89
N ASP A 28 -0.06 0.42 6.92
CA ASP A 28 1.38 0.51 7.14
C ASP A 28 1.76 1.61 8.11
N LYS A 29 1.22 2.82 7.92
CA LYS A 29 1.49 3.95 8.82
C LYS A 29 1.05 3.65 10.25
N LYS A 30 -0.02 2.88 10.42
CA LYS A 30 -0.49 2.43 11.74
C LYS A 30 0.43 1.35 12.34
N ARG A 31 1.01 0.47 11.50
CA ARG A 31 1.83 -0.66 11.94
C ARG A 31 3.30 -0.30 12.18
N PHE A 32 3.93 0.38 11.23
CA PHE A 32 5.36 0.70 11.24
C PHE A 32 5.64 2.16 11.60
N GLY A 33 4.60 2.99 11.68
CA GLY A 33 4.72 4.43 11.92
C GLY A 33 4.88 5.23 10.62
N ARG A 34 4.90 6.56 10.75
CA ARG A 34 4.97 7.49 9.60
C ARG A 34 6.40 7.81 9.16
N LYS A 35 7.41 7.37 9.93
CA LYS A 35 8.82 7.69 9.70
C LYS A 35 9.65 6.42 9.90
N ILE A 36 10.67 6.25 9.06
CA ILE A 36 11.69 5.23 9.26
C ILE A 36 12.49 5.62 10.51
N SER A 37 12.40 4.80 11.56
CA SER A 37 13.08 5.04 12.83
C SER A 37 14.61 4.98 12.73
N GLN A 38 15.14 4.34 11.68
CA GLN A 38 16.58 4.26 11.44
C GLN A 38 17.16 5.65 11.17
N ARG A 39 18.08 6.08 12.05
CA ARG A 39 18.74 7.40 11.97
C ARG A 39 19.99 7.39 11.11
N ARG A 40 20.64 6.23 11.05
CA ARG A 40 21.86 6.00 10.26
C ARG A 40 21.54 5.94 8.78
N GLU A 41 22.07 6.89 8.01
CA GLU A 41 21.81 7.01 6.56
C GLU A 41 22.10 5.70 5.82
N ASP A 42 23.26 5.08 6.09
CA ASP A 42 23.72 3.83 5.47
C ASP A 42 22.75 2.64 5.65
N ARG A 43 21.81 2.75 6.58
CA ARG A 43 20.85 1.70 6.92
C ARG A 43 19.40 2.09 6.65
N ARG A 44 19.14 3.32 6.20
CA ARG A 44 17.76 3.79 5.96
C ARG A 44 17.11 3.05 4.80
N GLU A 45 17.84 2.87 3.71
CA GLU A 45 17.31 2.15 2.53
C GLU A 45 16.98 0.69 2.86
N VAL A 46 17.84 0.00 3.62
CA VAL A 46 17.59 -1.38 4.04
C VAL A 46 16.36 -1.47 4.95
N ALA A 47 16.19 -0.50 5.85
CA ALA A 47 15.01 -0.45 6.73
C ALA A 47 13.71 -0.16 5.94
N ASP A 48 13.78 0.70 4.93
CA ASP A 48 12.66 1.00 4.03
C ASP A 48 12.28 -0.22 3.18
N PHE A 49 13.29 -0.87 2.59
CA PHE A 49 13.10 -2.09 1.82
C PHE A 49 12.50 -3.22 2.67
N GLY A 50 13.01 -3.42 3.89
CA GLY A 50 12.44 -4.37 4.84
C GLY A 50 10.97 -4.08 5.17
N THR A 51 10.62 -2.80 5.32
CA THR A 51 9.23 -2.37 5.55
C THR A 51 8.34 -2.72 4.35
N THR A 52 8.86 -2.57 3.12
CA THR A 52 8.14 -2.93 1.89
C THR A 52 7.93 -4.45 1.76
N ILE A 53 8.92 -5.27 2.15
CA ILE A 53 8.73 -6.73 2.21
C ILE A 53 7.63 -7.10 3.21
N LEU A 54 7.69 -6.52 4.40
CA LEU A 54 6.71 -6.79 5.45
C LEU A 54 5.30 -6.31 5.04
N HIS A 55 5.20 -5.16 4.38
CA HIS A 55 3.94 -4.67 3.79
C HIS A 55 3.31 -5.72 2.88
N ASN A 56 4.08 -6.25 1.94
CA ASN A 56 3.59 -7.26 1.00
C ASN A 56 3.18 -8.53 1.73
N LEU A 57 3.99 -8.99 2.69
CA LEU A 57 3.71 -10.20 3.47
C LEU A 57 2.42 -10.08 4.27
N PHE A 58 2.20 -8.96 4.98
CA PHE A 58 0.97 -8.74 5.75
C PHE A 58 -0.25 -8.42 4.88
N SER A 59 -0.04 -8.08 3.60
CA SER A 59 -1.11 -7.83 2.63
C SER A 59 -1.52 -9.08 1.86
N ILE A 60 -0.82 -10.22 2.02
CA ILE A 60 -1.24 -11.50 1.45
C ILE A 60 -2.59 -11.87 2.04
N ARG A 61 -3.63 -11.84 1.20
CA ARG A 61 -4.92 -12.46 1.51
C ARG A 61 -4.72 -13.96 1.49
N ALA A 62 -4.56 -14.57 2.66
CA ALA A 62 -4.64 -16.02 2.77
C ALA A 62 -6.03 -16.44 2.28
N VAL A 63 -6.07 -17.29 1.25
CA VAL A 63 -7.32 -17.93 0.85
C VAL A 63 -7.65 -18.92 1.96
N PRO A 64 -8.79 -18.76 2.68
CA PRO A 64 -9.18 -19.76 3.65
C PRO A 64 -9.42 -21.08 2.91
N THR A 65 -8.66 -22.11 3.30
CA THR A 65 -8.83 -23.50 2.87
C THR A 65 -10.07 -24.12 3.48
#